data_AF-K3WY91-F1
#
_entry.id   AF-K3WY91-F1
#
_cell.length_a   1.000
_cell.length_b   1.000
_cell.length_c   1.000
_cell.angle_alpha   90.00
_cell.angle_beta   90.00
_cell.angle_gamma   90.00
#
_symmetry.space_group_name_H-M   'P 1'
#
loop_
_entity.id
_entity.type
_entity.pdbx_description
1 polymer ?
#
loop_
_entity_poly.entity_id
_entity_poly.type
_entity_poly.pdbx_seq_one_letter_code
_entity_poly.pdbx_strand_id
1 'polypeptide(L)'
;MAANWIPWTLLLSLLPARAANLMKEEERERRRDELVMWLQDFSQWLAHWSVRLAQLTLGISFLFATATILYSLLYYLVIPSRLHEQEIFFDYGNHASLVAEGSGLGHQLTLPTAKLNLLDPVHQWNASPVVKLPAHPQQVLVPGVKYDIYIELTVPESRVNADIGMFMVSTTLKSTDGQYLASSARSAIVHDSHSLVRWIRVGALAVLHALGLTEPAQVLDVLAINGIMESKTHPLTTAEITLNHPAIQIYSAKLTIIAQLSGVRYLMYHWSVSTAVLVILNIVFLEAVALVIIYAFYNLPAAEEEICVGVDQGQLFEQHRSGGIPPIHVERKIKTEPIETSTLIDEAMAAAVAPGNEDDEEMKLRYRSDVSIDDS
;
A
#
# COMPACT_ATOMS: atom_id res chain seq x y z
N MET A 1 -3.88 -39.11 13.24
CA MET A 1 -5.20 -39.59 12.80
C MET A 1 -5.09 -39.96 11.33
N ALA A 2 -4.83 -41.23 11.02
CA ALA A 2 -4.66 -41.72 9.66
C ALA A 2 -6.01 -42.26 9.17
N ALA A 3 -6.55 -41.65 8.12
CA ALA A 3 -7.76 -42.11 7.46
C ALA A 3 -7.40 -43.31 6.56
N ASN A 4 -7.90 -44.50 6.93
CA ASN A 4 -7.83 -45.69 6.08
C ASN A 4 -8.69 -45.45 4.83
N TRP A 5 -8.03 -45.13 3.73
CA TRP A 5 -8.58 -45.28 2.38
C TRP A 5 -8.86 -46.77 2.15
N ILE A 6 -10.14 -47.13 2.24
CA ILE A 6 -10.63 -48.43 1.79
C ILE A 6 -10.68 -48.35 0.26
N PRO A 7 -9.89 -49.15 -0.47
CA PRO A 7 -9.92 -49.12 -1.92
C PRO A 7 -11.28 -49.64 -2.40
N TRP A 8 -11.94 -48.89 -3.28
CA TRP A 8 -13.24 -49.23 -3.87
C TRP A 8 -13.26 -50.60 -4.58
N THR A 9 -12.10 -51.21 -4.81
CA THR A 9 -11.94 -52.56 -5.33
C THR A 9 -12.49 -53.65 -4.40
N LEU A 10 -12.54 -53.42 -3.08
CA LEU A 10 -13.09 -54.40 -2.14
C LEU A 10 -14.63 -54.44 -2.12
N LEU A 11 -15.29 -53.33 -2.44
CA LEU A 11 -16.77 -53.24 -2.48
C LEU A 11 -17.39 -53.95 -3.69
N LEU A 12 -16.65 -54.09 -4.79
CA LEU A 12 -17.10 -54.85 -5.97
C LEU A 12 -17.10 -56.37 -5.76
N SER A 13 -16.34 -56.87 -4.78
CA SER A 13 -16.28 -58.31 -4.47
C SER A 13 -17.47 -58.83 -3.65
N LEU A 14 -18.34 -57.94 -3.16
CA LEU A 14 -19.46 -58.24 -2.26
C LEU A 14 -20.86 -58.10 -2.90
N LEU A 15 -20.94 -58.02 -4.24
CA LEU A 15 -22.24 -58.14 -4.92
C LEU A 15 -22.83 -59.54 -4.67
N PRO A 16 -24.10 -59.66 -4.23
CA PRO A 16 -24.67 -60.92 -3.78
C PRO A 16 -24.79 -61.90 -4.96
N ALA A 17 -24.01 -62.98 -4.90
CA ALA A 17 -24.00 -64.09 -5.85
C ALA A 17 -25.36 -64.81 -6.04
N ARG A 18 -26.42 -64.43 -5.31
CA ARG A 18 -27.76 -65.03 -5.41
C ARG A 18 -28.67 -64.40 -6.48
N ALA A 19 -28.38 -63.20 -6.97
CA ALA A 19 -29.06 -62.65 -8.15
C ALA A 19 -28.47 -63.16 -9.47
N ALA A 20 -27.35 -63.89 -9.41
CA ALA A 20 -26.59 -64.30 -10.58
C ALA A 20 -27.15 -65.55 -11.28
N ASN A 21 -27.89 -66.43 -10.61
CA ASN A 21 -28.24 -67.76 -11.14
C ASN A 21 -29.56 -67.84 -11.95
N LEU A 22 -30.20 -66.72 -12.26
CA LEU A 22 -31.46 -66.69 -13.03
C LEU A 22 -31.39 -65.92 -14.35
N MET A 23 -30.26 -65.32 -14.68
CA MET A 23 -30.08 -64.57 -15.92
C MET A 23 -29.36 -65.44 -16.95
N LYS A 24 -29.90 -65.50 -18.17
CA LYS A 24 -29.31 -66.24 -19.30
C LYS A 24 -27.86 -65.78 -19.51
N GLU A 25 -26.95 -66.68 -19.89
CA GLU A 25 -25.54 -66.33 -20.16
C GLU A 25 -25.41 -65.19 -21.19
N GLU A 26 -26.32 -65.13 -22.17
CA GLU A 26 -26.46 -64.05 -23.16
C GLU A 26 -26.74 -62.66 -22.53
N GLU A 27 -27.53 -62.59 -21.45
CA GLU A 27 -27.88 -61.33 -20.77
C GLU A 27 -26.71 -60.82 -19.91
N ARG A 28 -25.85 -61.72 -19.42
CA ARG A 28 -24.63 -61.35 -18.69
C ARG A 28 -23.59 -60.75 -19.62
N GLU A 29 -23.41 -61.33 -20.80
CA GLU A 29 -22.51 -60.80 -21.83
C GLU A 29 -23.01 -59.44 -22.32
N ARG A 30 -24.29 -59.31 -22.64
CA ARG A 30 -24.89 -58.03 -23.03
C ARG A 30 -24.73 -56.94 -21.98
N ARG A 31 -24.97 -57.23 -20.68
CA ARG A 31 -24.73 -56.26 -19.60
C ARG A 31 -23.25 -55.93 -19.42
N ARG A 32 -22.33 -56.88 -19.64
CA ARG A 32 -20.88 -56.60 -19.56
C ARG A 32 -20.47 -55.68 -20.69
N ASP A 33 -20.97 -55.89 -21.90
CA ASP A 33 -20.69 -55.03 -23.05
C ASP A 33 -21.29 -53.62 -22.85
N GLU A 34 -22.52 -53.53 -22.33
CA GLU A 34 -23.15 -52.26 -21.93
C GLU A 34 -22.32 -51.53 -20.86
N LEU A 35 -21.81 -52.24 -19.86
CA LEU A 35 -20.96 -51.68 -18.82
C LEU A 35 -19.61 -51.21 -19.37
N VAL A 36 -18.98 -51.96 -20.30
CA VAL A 36 -17.71 -51.58 -20.92
C VAL A 36 -17.87 -50.35 -21.80
N MET A 37 -18.92 -50.30 -22.63
CA MET A 37 -19.24 -49.12 -23.45
C MET A 37 -19.50 -47.90 -22.56
N TRP A 38 -20.30 -48.05 -21.51
CA TRP A 38 -20.56 -46.97 -20.55
C TRP A 38 -19.29 -46.51 -19.82
N LEU A 39 -18.42 -47.44 -19.43
CA LEU A 39 -17.14 -47.10 -18.79
C LEU A 39 -16.22 -46.32 -19.72
N GLN A 40 -16.20 -46.68 -21.01
CA GLN A 40 -15.40 -46.02 -22.03
C GLN A 40 -15.90 -44.59 -22.28
N ASP A 41 -17.20 -44.41 -22.48
CA ASP A 41 -17.82 -43.08 -22.66
C ASP A 41 -17.64 -42.21 -21.42
N PHE A 42 -17.82 -42.79 -20.23
CA PHE A 42 -17.59 -42.10 -18.97
C PHE A 42 -16.11 -41.69 -18.80
N SER A 43 -15.16 -42.55 -19.19
CA SER A 43 -13.74 -42.23 -19.12
C SER A 43 -13.35 -41.10 -20.08
N GLN A 44 -13.90 -41.09 -21.30
CA GLN A 44 -13.69 -40.01 -22.27
C GLN A 44 -14.30 -38.71 -21.76
N TRP A 45 -15.53 -38.74 -21.26
CA TRP A 45 -16.19 -37.59 -20.63
C TRP A 45 -15.36 -37.03 -19.46
N LEU A 46 -14.94 -37.90 -18.53
CA LEU A 46 -14.10 -37.53 -17.39
C LEU A 46 -12.77 -36.93 -17.83
N ALA A 47 -12.13 -37.47 -18.88
CA ALA A 47 -10.90 -36.92 -19.42
C ALA A 47 -11.09 -35.49 -19.94
N HIS A 48 -12.14 -35.23 -20.72
CA HIS A 48 -12.46 -33.88 -21.20
C HIS A 48 -12.69 -32.90 -20.05
N TRP A 49 -13.47 -33.29 -19.04
CA TRP A 49 -13.72 -32.44 -17.86
C TRP A 49 -12.48 -32.25 -17.00
N SER A 50 -11.62 -33.26 -16.88
CA SER A 50 -10.35 -33.15 -16.15
C SER A 50 -9.42 -32.11 -16.78
N VAL A 51 -9.32 -32.09 -18.11
CA VAL A 51 -8.53 -31.09 -18.86
C VAL A 51 -9.12 -29.68 -18.70
N ARG A 52 -10.45 -29.53 -18.80
CA ARG A 52 -11.12 -28.22 -18.59
C ARG A 52 -10.93 -27.72 -17.16
N LEU A 53 -11.04 -28.60 -16.17
CA LEU A 53 -10.79 -28.26 -14.77
C LEU A 53 -9.33 -27.87 -14.56
N ALA A 54 -8.38 -28.60 -15.14
CA ALA A 54 -6.96 -28.26 -15.08
C ALA A 54 -6.68 -26.89 -15.68
N GLN A 55 -7.23 -26.59 -16.86
CA GLN A 55 -7.12 -25.27 -17.50
C GLN A 55 -7.70 -24.15 -16.62
N LEU A 56 -8.86 -24.37 -16.02
CA LEU A 56 -9.51 -23.40 -15.14
C LEU A 56 -8.68 -23.18 -13.86
N THR A 57 -8.17 -24.25 -13.24
CA THR A 57 -7.33 -24.13 -12.04
C THR A 57 -6.01 -23.43 -12.34
N LEU A 58 -5.40 -23.68 -13.50
CA LEU A 58 -4.18 -23.02 -13.94
C LEU A 58 -4.43 -21.51 -14.19
N GLY A 59 -5.53 -21.17 -14.85
CA GLY A 59 -5.93 -19.78 -15.08
C GLY A 59 -6.20 -19.02 -13.78
N ILE A 60 -6.95 -19.62 -12.85
CA ILE A 60 -7.18 -19.04 -11.53
C ILE A 60 -5.85 -18.87 -10.77
N SER A 61 -4.99 -19.89 -10.77
CA SER A 61 -3.69 -19.80 -10.11
C SER A 61 -2.83 -18.68 -10.68
N PHE A 62 -2.88 -18.45 -12.00
CA PHE A 62 -2.17 -17.35 -12.66
C PHE A 62 -2.68 -15.99 -12.18
N LEU A 63 -4.01 -15.79 -12.13
CA LEU A 63 -4.63 -14.57 -11.62
C LEU A 63 -4.26 -14.27 -10.16
N PHE A 64 -4.29 -15.30 -9.30
CA PHE A 64 -3.88 -15.11 -7.91
C PHE A 64 -2.39 -14.78 -7.79
N ALA A 65 -1.54 -15.35 -8.64
CA ALA A 65 -0.11 -15.04 -8.64
C ALA A 65 0.16 -13.60 -9.08
N THR A 66 -0.47 -13.13 -10.17
CA THR A 66 -0.35 -11.74 -10.64
C THR A 66 -0.88 -10.76 -9.62
N ALA A 67 -2.04 -11.03 -9.04
CA ALA A 67 -2.63 -10.19 -8.00
C ALA A 67 -1.76 -10.11 -6.74
N THR A 68 -1.12 -11.21 -6.34
CA THR A 68 -0.19 -11.23 -5.20
C THR A 68 1.03 -10.37 -5.48
N ILE A 69 1.63 -10.49 -6.68
CA ILE A 69 2.77 -9.66 -7.09
C ILE A 69 2.40 -8.17 -7.10
N LEU A 70 1.23 -7.83 -7.65
CA LEU A 70 0.73 -6.45 -7.69
C LEU A 70 0.47 -5.90 -6.28
N TYR A 71 -0.13 -6.70 -5.40
CA TYR A 71 -0.31 -6.33 -4.00
C TYR A 71 1.02 -6.14 -3.28
N SER A 72 1.99 -7.03 -3.47
CA SER A 72 3.34 -6.87 -2.89
C SER A 72 3.99 -5.58 -3.35
N LEU A 73 3.92 -5.26 -4.66
CA LEU A 73 4.43 -4.01 -5.20
C LEU A 73 3.75 -2.79 -4.57
N LEU A 74 2.40 -2.81 -4.49
CA LEU A 74 1.62 -1.77 -3.84
C LEU A 74 2.00 -1.61 -2.36
N TYR A 75 2.17 -2.72 -1.65
CA TYR A 75 2.55 -2.72 -0.24
C TYR A 75 3.89 -2.02 -0.02
N TYR A 76 4.92 -2.35 -0.82
CA TYR A 76 6.23 -1.71 -0.74
C TYR A 76 6.22 -0.24 -1.17
N LEU A 77 5.37 0.16 -2.11
CA LEU A 77 5.25 1.55 -2.54
C LEU A 77 4.50 2.42 -1.50
N VAL A 78 3.50 1.85 -0.83
CA VAL A 78 2.60 2.58 0.06
C VAL A 78 3.12 2.64 1.50
N ILE A 79 3.80 1.59 1.97
CA ILE A 79 4.30 1.51 3.34
C ILE A 79 5.80 1.83 3.35
N PRO A 80 6.21 3.03 3.80
CA PRO A 80 7.62 3.33 3.97
C PRO A 80 8.23 2.53 5.13
N SER A 81 9.55 2.45 5.16
CA SER A 81 10.30 1.91 6.31
C SER A 81 9.90 2.66 7.57
N ARG A 82 9.22 1.96 8.48
CA ARG A 82 8.57 2.52 9.66
C ARG A 82 9.50 2.82 10.82
N LEU A 83 10.62 2.11 10.86
CA LEU A 83 11.54 2.05 11.97
C LEU A 83 12.91 2.44 11.43
N HIS A 84 13.38 3.62 11.80
CA HIS A 84 14.77 4.00 11.60
C HIS A 84 15.47 3.98 12.94
N GLU A 85 16.47 3.12 13.06
CA GLU A 85 17.24 2.94 14.28
C GLU A 85 18.68 3.31 14.02
N GLN A 86 19.22 4.17 14.87
CA GLN A 86 20.60 4.62 14.76
C GLN A 86 21.20 4.73 16.15
N GLU A 87 22.40 4.18 16.34
CA GLU A 87 23.14 4.34 17.59
C GLU A 87 23.54 5.80 17.78
N ILE A 88 23.67 6.23 19.04
CA ILE A 88 24.05 7.58 19.42
C ILE A 88 25.31 7.49 20.28
N PHE A 89 26.32 8.29 19.93
CA PHE A 89 27.53 8.44 20.73
C PHE A 89 27.56 9.83 21.38
N PHE A 90 27.67 9.84 22.71
CA PHE A 90 27.82 11.08 23.49
C PHE A 90 29.27 11.52 23.54
N ASP A 91 29.50 12.80 23.27
CA ASP A 91 30.74 13.48 23.57
C ASP A 91 30.67 14.03 25.00
N TYR A 92 31.61 13.58 25.83
CA TYR A 92 31.76 13.98 27.22
C TYR A 92 32.88 15.01 27.40
N GLY A 93 33.41 15.62 26.32
CA GLY A 93 34.35 16.73 26.37
C GLY A 93 35.45 16.61 27.43
N ASN A 94 35.36 17.45 28.47
CA ASN A 94 36.33 17.54 29.56
C ASN A 94 35.99 16.71 30.81
N HIS A 95 35.01 15.81 30.78
CA HIS A 95 34.55 15.10 31.99
C HIS A 95 35.60 14.21 32.65
N ALA A 96 36.62 13.77 31.90
CA ALA A 96 37.72 13.00 32.48
C ALA A 96 38.49 13.77 33.57
N SER A 97 38.52 15.11 33.52
CA SER A 97 39.17 15.92 34.55
C SER A 97 38.41 15.92 35.88
N LEU A 98 37.13 15.57 35.89
CA LEU A 98 36.31 15.45 37.11
C LEU A 98 36.74 14.31 38.01
N VAL A 99 37.23 13.23 37.41
CA VAL A 99 37.67 12.03 38.14
C VAL A 99 39.07 12.24 38.71
N ALA A 100 39.90 13.06 38.06
CA ALA A 100 41.28 13.30 38.44
C ALA A 100 41.42 14.28 39.61
N GLU A 101 40.58 15.31 39.68
CA GLU A 101 40.64 16.34 40.73
C GLU A 101 39.31 16.36 41.50
N GLY A 102 39.27 15.68 42.64
CA GLY A 102 38.10 15.56 43.52
C GLY A 102 37.61 16.87 44.18
N SER A 103 37.83 18.02 43.54
CA SER A 103 37.45 19.34 44.01
C SER A 103 36.87 20.16 42.87
N GLY A 104 35.54 20.26 42.82
CA GLY A 104 34.76 21.06 41.87
C GLY A 104 34.90 22.58 42.07
N LEU A 105 36.13 23.11 42.08
CA LEU A 105 36.40 24.54 42.16
C LEU A 105 36.93 25.03 40.80
N GLY A 106 36.02 25.52 39.96
CA GLY A 106 36.36 26.48 38.89
C GLY A 106 36.31 26.01 37.44
N HIS A 107 36.04 24.74 37.15
CA HIS A 107 35.91 24.28 35.76
C HIS A 107 34.46 24.39 35.27
N GLN A 108 34.23 25.04 34.13
CA GLN A 108 32.96 24.93 33.40
C GLN A 108 32.88 23.52 32.82
N LEU A 109 32.06 22.67 33.44
CA LEU A 109 31.78 21.35 32.90
C LEU A 109 30.97 21.50 31.62
N THR A 110 31.38 20.77 30.60
CA THR A 110 30.54 20.57 29.42
C THR A 110 29.37 19.64 29.78
N LEU A 111 28.28 19.71 29.02
CA LEU A 111 27.18 18.75 29.15
C LEU A 111 27.39 17.64 28.12
N PRO A 112 27.10 16.37 28.44
CA PRO A 112 27.18 15.29 27.47
C PRO A 112 26.28 15.59 26.29
N THR A 113 26.88 15.69 25.11
CA THR A 113 26.18 16.13 23.89
C THR A 113 26.45 15.15 22.77
N ALA A 114 25.41 14.72 22.07
CA ALA A 114 25.51 13.88 20.89
C ALA A 114 24.93 14.61 19.68
N LYS A 115 25.64 14.58 18.56
CA LYS A 115 25.19 15.12 17.28
C LYS A 115 25.08 13.99 16.28
N LEU A 116 23.87 13.73 15.83
CA LEU A 116 23.55 12.66 14.91
C LEU A 116 23.13 13.22 13.57
N ASN A 117 23.80 12.80 12.50
CA ASN A 117 23.37 13.06 11.14
C ASN A 117 22.54 11.87 10.66
N LEU A 118 21.26 12.08 10.42
CA LEU A 118 20.34 11.05 9.95
C LEU A 118 20.62 10.67 8.48
N LEU A 119 21.24 11.55 7.70
CA LEU A 119 21.54 11.27 6.29
C LEU A 119 22.71 10.29 6.12
N ASP A 120 23.57 10.15 7.13
CA ASP A 120 24.68 9.19 7.12
C ASP A 120 24.51 8.18 8.27
N PRO A 121 23.84 7.04 8.00
CA PRO A 121 23.66 6.02 9.03
C PRO A 121 24.96 5.29 9.38
N VAL A 122 25.96 5.31 8.50
CA VAL A 122 27.18 4.50 8.63
C VAL A 122 28.29 5.29 9.33
N HIS A 123 28.48 6.56 8.97
CA HIS A 123 29.56 7.38 9.51
C HIS A 123 29.02 8.41 10.49
N GLN A 124 29.19 8.11 11.78
CA GLN A 124 28.88 9.03 12.88
C GLN A 124 30.12 9.76 13.40
N TRP A 125 31.08 10.02 12.51
CA TRP A 125 32.34 10.71 12.81
C TRP A 125 32.57 11.81 11.78
N ASN A 126 33.23 12.89 12.22
CA ASN A 126 33.49 14.02 11.34
C ASN A 126 34.72 13.73 10.46
N ALA A 127 34.49 13.60 9.16
CA ALA A 127 35.58 13.50 8.20
C ALA A 127 36.31 14.84 8.06
N SER A 128 37.64 14.78 8.00
CA SER A 128 38.46 15.93 7.58
C SER A 128 38.09 16.31 6.14
N PRO A 129 38.14 17.61 5.76
CA PRO A 129 37.85 18.06 4.39
C PRO A 129 38.72 17.41 3.30
N VAL A 130 39.79 16.71 3.67
CA VAL A 130 40.65 15.93 2.78
C VAL A 130 39.98 14.63 2.32
N VAL A 131 39.10 14.05 3.14
CA VAL A 131 38.41 12.79 2.85
C VAL A 131 37.11 13.07 2.11
N LYS A 132 37.05 12.71 0.83
CA LYS A 132 35.82 12.78 0.03
C LYS A 132 34.95 11.56 0.32
N LEU A 133 33.96 11.72 1.17
CA LEU A 133 32.93 10.71 1.40
C LEU A 133 31.95 10.69 0.21
N PRO A 134 31.44 9.52 -0.19
CA PRO A 134 30.34 9.46 -1.14
C PRO A 134 29.11 10.11 -0.48
N ALA A 135 28.63 11.22 -1.06
CA ALA A 135 27.40 11.83 -0.60
C ALA A 135 26.25 10.84 -0.85
N HIS A 136 25.55 10.42 0.21
CA HIS A 136 24.31 9.67 0.10
C HIS A 136 23.17 10.57 0.55
N PRO A 137 22.64 11.44 -0.33
CA PRO A 137 21.51 12.30 0.00
C PRO A 137 20.21 11.48 -0.12
N GLN A 138 20.11 10.36 0.59
CA GLN A 138 18.83 9.66 0.71
C GLN A 138 18.08 10.30 1.87
N GLN A 139 16.95 10.93 1.55
CA GLN A 139 16.01 11.37 2.58
C GLN A 139 15.54 10.13 3.33
N VAL A 140 15.96 10.01 4.59
CA VAL A 140 15.61 8.87 5.45
C VAL A 140 14.13 8.88 5.82
N LEU A 141 13.52 10.07 5.88
CA LEU A 141 12.13 10.26 6.26
C LEU A 141 11.29 10.67 5.05
N VAL A 142 10.10 10.08 4.97
CA VAL A 142 9.11 10.41 3.92
C VAL A 142 8.36 11.70 4.28
N PRO A 143 8.35 12.70 3.38
CA PRO A 143 7.59 13.94 3.59
C PRO A 143 6.09 13.70 3.78
N GLY A 144 5.46 14.49 4.64
CA GLY A 144 4.02 14.44 4.92
C GLY A 144 3.58 13.33 5.89
N VAL A 145 4.52 12.54 6.42
CA VAL A 145 4.28 11.54 7.47
C VAL A 145 4.65 12.14 8.83
N LYS A 146 3.90 11.79 9.87
CA LYS A 146 4.21 12.15 11.25
C LYS A 146 5.12 11.10 11.87
N TYR A 147 6.11 11.53 12.64
CA TYR A 147 7.07 10.65 13.31
C TYR A 147 7.10 10.91 14.81
N ASP A 148 7.26 9.83 15.56
CA ASP A 148 7.60 9.83 16.97
C ASP A 148 9.07 9.47 17.12
N ILE A 149 9.79 10.21 17.96
CA ILE A 149 11.22 10.02 18.16
C ILE A 149 11.43 9.54 19.60
N TYR A 150 11.98 8.35 19.73
CA TYR A 150 12.34 7.71 20.97
C TYR A 150 13.86 7.73 21.13
N ILE A 151 14.30 8.01 22.35
CA ILE A 151 15.70 7.88 22.75
C ILE A 151 15.73 6.78 23.81
N GLU A 152 16.45 5.72 23.49
CA GLU A 152 16.72 4.61 24.39
C GLU A 152 18.12 4.82 24.98
N LEU A 153 18.21 4.93 26.30
CA LEU A 153 19.46 5.09 27.02
C LEU A 153 19.73 3.85 27.87
N THR A 154 20.82 3.14 27.59
CA THR A 154 21.27 2.02 28.44
C THR A 154 22.23 2.56 29.49
N VAL A 155 21.78 2.59 30.74
CA VAL A 155 22.53 3.13 31.89
C VAL A 155 22.93 2.03 32.87
N PRO A 156 24.14 2.05 33.45
CA PRO A 156 24.49 1.16 34.55
C PRO A 156 23.66 1.45 35.80
N GLU A 157 23.31 0.40 36.55
CA GLU A 157 22.75 0.50 37.91
C GLU A 157 23.84 0.87 38.95
N SER A 158 24.53 1.99 38.73
CA SER A 158 25.57 2.53 39.63
C SER A 158 24.96 3.43 40.70
N ARG A 159 25.62 3.52 41.88
CA ARG A 159 25.18 4.46 42.94
C ARG A 159 25.23 5.90 42.46
N VAL A 160 26.25 6.25 41.67
CA VAL A 160 26.39 7.59 41.06
C VAL A 160 25.15 7.92 40.23
N ASN A 161 24.69 7.00 39.37
CA ASN A 161 23.50 7.22 38.55
C ASN A 161 22.20 7.26 39.36
N ALA A 162 22.09 6.46 40.42
CA ALA A 162 20.94 6.49 41.32
C ALA A 162 20.87 7.82 42.11
N ASP A 163 22.01 8.34 42.58
CA ASP A 163 22.11 9.55 43.38
C ASP A 163 21.84 10.83 42.56
N ILE A 164 22.02 10.80 41.24
CA ILE A 164 21.67 11.90 40.33
C ILE A 164 20.15 12.19 40.37
N GLY A 165 19.33 11.15 40.54
CA GLY A 165 17.87 11.26 40.51
C GLY A 165 17.34 11.64 39.13
N MET A 166 16.43 12.63 39.08
CA MET A 166 15.82 13.07 37.83
C MET A 166 16.81 13.90 37.00
N PHE A 167 17.02 13.50 35.76
CA PHE A 167 17.78 14.27 34.78
C PHE A 167 16.93 14.53 33.54
N MET A 168 17.30 15.55 32.77
CA MET A 168 16.61 15.91 31.54
C MET A 168 17.39 15.42 30.32
N VAL A 169 16.66 14.85 29.35
CA VAL A 169 17.12 14.54 28.00
C VAL A 169 16.53 15.60 27.07
N SER A 170 17.38 16.49 26.59
CA SER A 170 17.01 17.58 25.69
C SER A 170 17.33 17.17 24.26
N THR A 171 16.35 17.20 23.37
CA THR A 171 16.48 16.79 21.97
C THR A 171 16.10 17.94 21.07
N THR A 172 17.01 18.31 20.19
CA THR A 172 16.84 19.41 19.24
C THR A 172 17.04 18.90 17.83
N LEU A 173 16.04 19.13 16.99
CA LEU A 173 16.00 18.70 15.60
C LEU A 173 16.30 19.88 14.69
N LYS A 174 17.15 19.64 13.69
CA LYS A 174 17.61 20.66 12.75
C LYS A 174 17.45 20.19 11.30
N SER A 175 17.13 21.15 10.44
CA SER A 175 17.09 20.98 8.99
C SER A 175 18.49 21.07 8.38
N THR A 176 18.64 20.76 7.08
CA THR A 176 19.88 20.94 6.28
C THR A 176 20.46 22.35 6.42
N ASP A 177 19.60 23.37 6.50
CA ASP A 177 20.01 24.77 6.59
C ASP A 177 20.43 25.18 8.01
N GLY A 178 20.49 24.23 8.94
CA GLY A 178 20.76 24.47 10.35
C GLY A 178 19.60 25.11 11.11
N GLN A 179 18.46 25.33 10.45
CA GLN A 179 17.25 25.86 11.11
C GLN A 179 16.68 24.85 12.11
N TYR A 180 16.24 25.37 13.25
CA TYR A 180 15.60 24.60 14.30
C TYR A 180 14.19 24.20 13.86
N LEU A 181 13.93 22.90 13.77
CA LEU A 181 12.62 22.35 13.41
C LEU A 181 11.75 22.12 14.65
N ALA A 182 12.34 21.51 15.68
CA ALA A 182 11.67 21.25 16.95
C ALA A 182 12.71 21.09 18.05
N SER A 183 12.32 21.40 19.28
CA SER A 183 13.10 21.11 20.48
C SER A 183 12.19 20.59 21.57
N SER A 184 12.69 19.65 22.37
CA SER A 184 11.97 19.05 23.49
C SER A 184 12.93 18.77 24.63
N ALA A 185 12.43 18.79 25.85
CA ALA A 185 13.17 18.37 27.03
C ALA A 185 12.28 17.44 27.85
N ARG A 186 12.74 16.22 28.10
CA ARG A 186 11.98 15.18 28.81
C ARG A 186 12.74 14.71 30.04
N SER A 187 12.04 14.52 31.15
CA SER A 187 12.64 13.99 32.37
C SER A 187 12.76 12.47 32.28
N ALA A 188 13.91 11.95 32.69
CA ALA A 188 14.19 10.54 32.88
C ALA A 188 14.78 10.32 34.28
N ILE A 189 14.63 9.12 34.81
CA ILE A 189 15.14 8.76 36.13
C ILE A 189 15.64 7.32 36.11
N VAL A 190 16.85 7.11 36.64
CA VAL A 190 17.36 5.77 36.92
C VAL A 190 16.60 5.23 38.12
N HIS A 191 16.00 4.05 37.98
CA HIS A 191 15.20 3.48 39.05
C HIS A 191 16.10 2.81 40.07
N ASP A 192 16.25 3.44 41.24
CA ASP A 192 16.95 2.79 42.34
C ASP A 192 16.08 1.69 42.96
N SER A 193 16.68 0.53 43.18
CA SER A 193 16.04 -0.59 43.86
C SER A 193 16.54 -0.67 45.30
N HIS A 194 15.64 -0.96 46.25
CA HIS A 194 16.03 -1.17 47.63
C HIS A 194 17.22 -2.14 47.75
N SER A 195 18.17 -1.81 48.63
CA SER A 195 19.43 -2.55 48.80
C SER A 195 19.22 -4.04 48.99
N LEU A 196 18.21 -4.45 49.77
CA LEU A 196 17.87 -5.87 49.98
C LEU A 196 17.45 -6.58 48.68
N VAL A 197 16.64 -5.93 47.85
CA VAL A 197 16.20 -6.47 46.55
C VAL A 197 17.39 -6.63 45.62
N ARG A 198 18.30 -5.64 45.61
CA ARG A 198 19.54 -5.71 44.84
C ARG A 198 20.41 -6.88 45.28
N TRP A 199 20.59 -7.10 46.59
CA TRP A 199 21.37 -8.24 47.10
C TRP A 199 20.75 -9.59 46.75
N ILE A 200 19.43 -9.72 46.83
CA ILE A 200 18.72 -10.95 46.43
C ILE A 200 18.91 -11.21 44.93
N ARG A 201 18.75 -10.17 44.09
CA ARG A 201 18.94 -10.29 42.63
C ARG A 201 20.36 -10.69 42.27
N VAL A 202 21.36 -10.00 42.84
CA VAL A 202 22.77 -10.30 42.62
C VAL A 202 23.12 -11.70 43.13
N GLY A 203 22.57 -12.12 44.28
CA GLY A 203 22.76 -13.47 44.81
C GLY A 203 22.15 -14.55 43.91
N ALA A 204 20.92 -14.34 43.43
CA ALA A 204 20.24 -15.26 42.52
C ALA A 204 20.97 -15.42 41.17
N LEU A 205 21.60 -14.34 40.68
CA LEU A 205 22.33 -14.30 39.42
C LEU A 205 23.86 -14.34 39.61
N ALA A 206 24.36 -14.71 40.79
CA ALA A 206 25.77 -14.55 41.15
C ALA A 206 26.72 -15.31 40.21
N VAL A 207 26.36 -16.55 39.86
CA VAL A 207 27.14 -17.37 38.91
C VAL A 207 27.13 -16.75 37.52
N LEU A 208 25.97 -16.22 37.09
CA LEU A 208 25.81 -15.62 35.77
C LEU A 208 26.61 -14.31 35.63
N HIS A 209 26.59 -13.48 36.68
CA HIS A 209 27.41 -12.29 36.77
C HIS A 209 28.91 -12.61 36.84
N ALA A 210 29.31 -13.64 37.61
CA ALA A 210 30.72 -14.05 37.72
C ALA A 210 31.29 -14.57 36.39
N LEU A 211 30.44 -15.19 35.57
CA LEU A 211 30.79 -15.61 34.20
C LEU A 211 30.72 -14.46 33.18
N GLY A 212 30.33 -13.24 33.58
CA GLY A 212 30.20 -12.09 32.70
C GLY A 212 29.05 -12.20 31.68
N LEU A 213 28.08 -13.08 31.91
CA LEU A 213 26.98 -13.33 30.97
C LEU A 213 25.88 -12.27 31.09
N THR A 214 25.80 -11.59 32.23
CA THR A 214 24.84 -10.50 32.47
C THR A 214 25.49 -9.41 33.27
N GLU A 215 25.24 -8.16 32.90
CA GLU A 215 25.66 -6.97 33.65
C GLU A 215 24.41 -6.22 34.15
N PRO A 216 24.47 -5.58 35.33
CA PRO A 216 23.35 -4.80 35.86
C PRO A 216 23.23 -3.46 35.11
N ALA A 217 22.48 -3.48 34.03
CA ALA A 217 22.12 -2.30 33.23
C ALA A 217 20.59 -2.12 33.20
N GLN A 218 20.17 -0.86 33.12
CA GLN A 218 18.78 -0.46 32.96
C GLN A 218 18.63 0.26 31.62
N VAL A 219 17.59 -0.09 30.88
CA VAL A 219 17.20 0.61 29.64
C VAL A 219 16.14 1.65 29.99
N LEU A 220 16.37 2.89 29.58
CA LEU A 220 15.45 4.02 29.77
C LEU A 220 14.92 4.48 28.42
N ASP A 221 13.63 4.25 28.18
CA ASP A 221 12.94 4.67 26.97
C ASP A 221 12.29 6.04 27.18
N VAL A 222 12.77 7.04 26.43
CA VAL A 222 12.29 8.42 26.53
C VAL A 222 11.67 8.84 25.19
N LEU A 223 10.36 9.11 25.18
CA LEU A 223 9.69 9.74 24.04
C LEU A 223 10.12 11.21 23.96
N ALA A 224 11.17 11.49 23.19
CA ALA A 224 11.71 12.83 23.01
C ALA A 224 10.66 13.75 22.38
N ILE A 225 10.24 13.42 21.15
CA ILE A 225 9.32 14.23 20.34
C ILE A 225 8.16 13.36 19.86
N ASN A 226 6.94 13.90 19.97
CA ASN A 226 5.72 13.24 19.54
C ASN A 226 5.15 13.94 18.29
N GLY A 227 4.87 13.16 17.24
CA GLY A 227 4.04 13.57 16.11
C GLY A 227 4.62 14.68 15.24
N ILE A 228 5.95 14.76 15.08
CA ILE A 228 6.56 15.75 14.19
C ILE A 228 6.26 15.40 12.73
N MET A 229 5.74 16.36 11.97
CA MET A 229 5.40 16.17 10.57
C MET A 229 6.59 16.54 9.68
N GLU A 230 7.05 15.59 8.88
CA GLU A 230 8.17 15.80 7.96
C GLU A 230 7.77 16.74 6.82
N SER A 231 8.54 17.80 6.60
CA SER A 231 8.27 18.80 5.56
C SER A 231 9.17 18.58 4.34
N LYS A 232 8.61 18.76 3.13
CA LYS A 232 9.39 18.68 1.89
C LYS A 232 10.39 19.83 1.73
N THR A 233 10.07 21.00 2.28
CA THR A 233 10.87 22.22 2.18
C THR A 233 12.05 22.23 3.14
N HIS A 234 11.85 21.75 4.37
CA HIS A 234 12.87 21.69 5.41
C HIS A 234 12.92 20.27 5.98
N PRO A 235 13.65 19.35 5.32
CA PRO A 235 13.73 17.98 5.77
C PRO A 235 14.57 17.86 7.04
N LEU A 236 14.22 16.92 7.91
CA LEU A 236 14.99 16.61 9.10
C LEU A 236 16.31 15.92 8.73
N THR A 237 17.44 16.53 9.11
CA THR A 237 18.77 15.97 8.80
C THR A 237 19.59 15.69 10.04
N THR A 238 19.50 16.55 11.06
CA THR A 238 20.36 16.46 12.24
C THR A 238 19.52 16.41 13.50
N ALA A 239 19.87 15.49 14.39
CA ALA A 239 19.35 15.43 15.75
C ALA A 239 20.49 15.68 16.74
N GLU A 240 20.30 16.65 17.63
CA GLU A 240 21.24 17.00 18.70
C GLU A 240 20.60 16.66 20.05
N ILE A 241 21.23 15.75 20.79
CA ILE A 241 20.76 15.26 22.08
C ILE A 241 21.73 15.76 23.15
N THR A 242 21.23 16.45 24.18
CA THR A 242 22.00 16.91 25.33
C THR A 242 21.43 16.35 26.62
N LEU A 243 22.31 15.89 27.49
CA LEU A 243 21.94 15.42 28.82
C LEU A 243 22.24 16.50 29.85
N ASN A 244 21.28 16.80 30.70
CA ASN A 244 21.38 17.94 31.62
C ASN A 244 22.24 17.67 32.87
N HIS A 245 22.87 16.50 32.99
CA HIS A 245 23.70 16.16 34.15
C HIS A 245 25.08 15.67 33.72
N PRO A 246 26.18 16.28 34.22
CA PRO A 246 27.50 15.93 33.72
C PRO A 246 28.04 14.61 34.27
N ALA A 247 27.67 14.21 35.49
CA ALA A 247 28.16 12.98 36.10
C ALA A 247 27.40 11.71 35.65
N ILE A 248 26.46 11.82 34.71
CA ILE A 248 25.67 10.66 34.26
C ILE A 248 26.54 9.67 33.48
N GLN A 249 26.43 8.40 33.84
CA GLN A 249 27.13 7.32 33.18
C GLN A 249 26.16 6.57 32.27
N ILE A 250 26.55 6.33 31.03
CA ILE A 250 25.72 5.66 30.01
C ILE A 250 26.63 4.70 29.25
N TYR A 251 26.14 3.47 29.02
CA TYR A 251 26.83 2.48 28.21
C TYR A 251 26.60 2.70 26.72
N SER A 252 25.33 2.82 26.32
CA SER A 252 24.94 3.04 24.94
C SER A 252 23.66 3.86 24.88
N ALA A 253 23.45 4.51 23.75
CA ALA A 253 22.23 5.22 23.45
C ALA A 253 21.81 4.94 22.02
N LYS A 254 20.51 4.96 21.78
CA LYS A 254 19.92 4.65 20.47
C LYS A 254 18.77 5.61 20.19
N LEU A 255 18.74 6.13 18.98
CA LEU A 255 17.64 6.91 18.45
C LEU A 255 16.75 5.97 17.63
N THR A 256 15.47 5.92 17.97
CA THR A 256 14.47 5.16 17.23
C THR A 256 13.39 6.10 16.74
N ILE A 257 13.26 6.23 15.43
CA ILE A 257 12.24 7.05 14.77
C ILE A 257 11.14 6.13 14.26
N ILE A 258 9.91 6.34 14.75
CA ILE A 258 8.74 5.53 14.43
C ILE A 258 7.72 6.37 13.67
N ALA A 259 7.36 5.95 12.47
CA ALA A 259 6.32 6.63 11.69
C ALA A 259 4.92 6.35 12.26
N GLN A 260 4.13 7.40 12.54
CA GLN A 260 2.70 7.30 12.81
C GLN A 260 1.93 7.13 11.48
N LEU A 261 1.60 5.88 11.14
CA LEU A 261 0.74 5.61 9.97
C LEU A 261 -0.71 5.98 10.28
N SER A 262 -1.33 6.70 9.34
CA SER A 262 -2.76 7.01 9.33
C SER A 262 -3.42 6.52 8.04
N GLY A 263 -4.75 6.37 8.06
CA GLY A 263 -5.55 6.00 6.89
C GLY A 263 -5.36 4.56 6.42
N VAL A 264 -5.27 4.36 5.10
CA VAL A 264 -5.11 3.03 4.48
C VAL A 264 -3.85 2.32 4.97
N ARG A 265 -2.76 3.07 5.19
CA ARG A 265 -1.48 2.54 5.71
C ARG A 265 -1.62 1.95 7.11
N TYR A 266 -2.42 2.59 7.96
CA TYR A 266 -2.72 2.09 9.30
C TYR A 266 -3.44 0.74 9.23
N LEU A 267 -4.47 0.64 8.39
CA LEU A 267 -5.25 -0.58 8.20
C LEU A 267 -4.39 -1.73 7.65
N MET A 268 -3.56 -1.44 6.63
CA MET A 268 -2.64 -2.42 6.03
C MET A 268 -1.58 -2.92 7.02
N TYR A 269 -1.18 -2.09 7.99
CA TYR A 269 -0.20 -2.50 8.99
C TYR A 269 -0.84 -3.30 10.13
N HIS A 270 -1.88 -2.75 10.78
CA HIS A 270 -2.47 -3.38 11.95
C HIS A 270 -3.30 -4.62 11.61
N TRP A 271 -3.97 -4.63 10.46
CA TRP A 271 -4.78 -5.75 9.97
C TRP A 271 -4.27 -6.25 8.61
N SER A 272 -2.97 -6.56 8.56
CA SER A 272 -2.28 -6.94 7.31
C SER A 272 -2.93 -8.11 6.59
N VAL A 273 -3.32 -9.17 7.28
CA VAL A 273 -3.92 -10.36 6.67
C VAL A 273 -5.30 -10.05 6.08
N SER A 274 -6.19 -9.43 6.87
CA SER A 274 -7.56 -9.13 6.44
C SER A 274 -7.59 -8.15 5.27
N THR A 275 -6.73 -7.12 5.31
CA THR A 275 -6.60 -6.15 4.23
C THR A 275 -5.97 -6.76 2.98
N ALA A 276 -4.94 -7.58 3.13
CA ALA A 276 -4.32 -8.27 2.00
C ALA A 276 -5.34 -9.15 1.27
N VAL A 277 -6.12 -9.97 1.99
CA VAL A 277 -7.15 -10.81 1.38
C VAL A 277 -8.19 -9.97 0.62
N LEU A 278 -8.69 -8.89 1.24
CA LEU A 278 -9.67 -8.02 0.59
C LEU A 278 -9.11 -7.40 -0.70
N VAL A 279 -7.90 -6.85 -0.64
CA VAL A 279 -7.28 -6.16 -1.79
C VAL A 279 -6.91 -7.15 -2.89
N ILE A 280 -6.34 -8.31 -2.55
CA ILE A 280 -6.00 -9.36 -3.52
C ILE A 280 -7.27 -9.85 -4.22
N LEU A 281 -8.36 -10.10 -3.50
CA LEU A 281 -9.63 -10.52 -4.11
C LEU A 281 -10.20 -9.44 -5.05
N ASN A 282 -10.07 -8.16 -4.70
CA ASN A 282 -10.48 -7.07 -5.58
C ASN A 282 -9.60 -6.99 -6.85
N ILE A 283 -8.29 -7.19 -6.72
CA ILE A 283 -7.38 -7.22 -7.87
C ILE A 283 -7.72 -8.40 -8.79
N VAL A 284 -7.90 -9.61 -8.24
CA VAL A 284 -8.31 -10.80 -9.01
C VAL A 284 -9.64 -10.55 -9.73
N PHE A 285 -10.61 -9.91 -9.07
CA PHE A 285 -11.88 -9.55 -9.68
C PHE A 285 -11.70 -8.57 -10.86
N LEU A 286 -10.89 -7.52 -10.69
CA LEU A 286 -10.60 -6.56 -11.75
C LEU A 286 -9.82 -7.19 -12.92
N GLU A 287 -8.85 -8.06 -12.64
CA GLU A 287 -8.13 -8.82 -13.66
C GLU A 287 -9.07 -9.75 -14.44
N ALA A 288 -9.98 -10.45 -13.75
CA ALA A 288 -10.98 -11.29 -14.40
C ALA A 288 -11.94 -10.48 -15.29
N VAL A 289 -12.42 -9.32 -14.82
CA VAL A 289 -13.24 -8.40 -15.62
C VAL A 289 -12.47 -7.89 -16.83
N ALA A 290 -11.20 -7.51 -16.67
CA ALA A 290 -10.34 -7.08 -17.78
C ALA A 290 -10.16 -8.19 -18.82
N LEU A 291 -9.93 -9.43 -18.40
CA LEU A 291 -9.85 -10.58 -19.30
C LEU A 291 -11.17 -10.84 -20.03
N VAL A 292 -12.32 -10.71 -19.37
CA VAL A 292 -13.63 -10.83 -20.00
C VAL A 292 -13.85 -9.73 -21.04
N ILE A 293 -13.46 -8.49 -20.74
CA ILE A 293 -13.53 -7.37 -21.69
C ILE A 293 -12.62 -7.63 -22.89
N ILE A 294 -11.37 -8.04 -22.67
CA ILE A 294 -10.42 -8.39 -23.73
C ILE A 294 -10.98 -9.53 -24.59
N TYR A 295 -11.49 -10.58 -23.97
CA TYR A 295 -12.15 -11.70 -24.66
C TYR A 295 -13.35 -11.21 -25.47
N ALA A 296 -14.20 -10.36 -24.91
CA ALA A 296 -15.33 -9.77 -25.63
C ALA A 296 -14.85 -8.96 -26.84
N PHE A 297 -13.82 -8.13 -26.70
CA PHE A 297 -13.24 -7.38 -27.82
C PHE A 297 -12.68 -8.27 -28.93
N TYR A 298 -12.00 -9.38 -28.60
CA TYR A 298 -11.49 -10.32 -29.60
C TYR A 298 -12.60 -11.15 -30.27
N ASN A 299 -13.71 -11.41 -29.59
CA ASN A 299 -14.84 -12.19 -30.11
C ASN A 299 -15.99 -11.32 -30.63
N LEU A 300 -15.88 -9.99 -30.56
CA LEU A 300 -16.73 -9.13 -31.36
C LEU A 300 -16.41 -9.50 -32.81
N PRO A 301 -17.37 -10.07 -33.58
CA PRO A 301 -17.19 -10.09 -35.01
C PRO A 301 -16.96 -8.63 -35.39
N ALA A 302 -15.88 -8.33 -36.12
CA ALA A 302 -15.87 -7.11 -36.89
C ALA A 302 -17.21 -7.14 -37.63
N ALA A 303 -18.14 -6.26 -37.25
CA ALA A 303 -19.37 -6.09 -37.98
C ALA A 303 -18.94 -5.50 -39.32
N GLU A 304 -18.48 -6.38 -40.20
CA GLU A 304 -18.39 -6.10 -41.61
C GLU A 304 -19.79 -5.65 -42.02
N GLU A 305 -19.82 -4.55 -42.76
CA GLU A 305 -20.99 -4.00 -43.41
C GLU A 305 -21.68 -5.08 -44.27
N GLU A 306 -22.52 -5.93 -43.69
CA GLU A 306 -23.54 -6.63 -44.45
C GLU A 306 -24.79 -5.73 -44.53
N ILE A 307 -24.68 -4.67 -45.31
CA ILE A 307 -25.83 -4.22 -46.09
C ILE A 307 -26.10 -5.35 -47.08
N CYS A 308 -27.07 -6.19 -46.76
CA CYS A 308 -27.52 -7.28 -47.60
C CYS A 308 -27.88 -6.77 -49.00
N VAL A 309 -26.93 -6.92 -49.94
CA VAL A 309 -27.23 -7.04 -51.36
C VAL A 309 -27.74 -8.46 -51.57
N GLY A 310 -29.05 -8.59 -51.71
CA GLY A 310 -29.74 -9.80 -52.14
C GLY A 310 -31.25 -9.53 -52.07
N VAL A 311 -32.10 -9.79 -53.06
CA VAL A 311 -32.01 -10.72 -54.19
C VAL A 311 -33.06 -10.26 -55.23
N ASP A 312 -32.62 -10.23 -56.49
CA ASP A 312 -33.33 -10.59 -57.72
C ASP A 312 -34.89 -10.50 -57.79
N GLN A 313 -35.38 -9.47 -58.49
CA GLN A 313 -36.65 -9.49 -59.24
C GLN A 313 -36.42 -9.03 -60.69
N GLY A 314 -35.28 -9.43 -61.28
CA GLY A 314 -34.89 -9.04 -62.63
C GLY A 314 -35.39 -9.94 -63.76
N GLN A 315 -35.97 -11.11 -63.47
CA GLN A 315 -36.24 -12.12 -64.50
C GLN A 315 -37.70 -12.51 -64.75
N LEU A 316 -38.70 -11.76 -64.26
CA LEU A 316 -40.12 -12.12 -64.48
C LEU A 316 -40.91 -11.24 -65.46
N PHE A 317 -40.31 -10.26 -66.13
CA PHE A 317 -41.07 -9.38 -67.04
C PHE A 317 -40.39 -9.05 -68.38
N GLU A 318 -39.49 -9.90 -68.87
CA GLU A 318 -38.87 -9.75 -70.19
C GLU A 318 -39.53 -10.61 -71.29
N GLN A 319 -40.86 -10.80 -71.26
CA GLN A 319 -41.55 -11.57 -72.32
C GLN A 319 -42.70 -10.85 -73.04
N HIS A 320 -43.04 -9.59 -72.74
CA HIS A 320 -44.07 -8.88 -73.51
C HIS A 320 -43.74 -7.42 -73.76
N ARG A 321 -42.72 -7.18 -74.60
CA ARG A 321 -42.54 -5.92 -75.33
C ARG A 321 -42.66 -6.17 -76.84
N SER A 322 -43.90 -6.32 -77.32
CA SER A 322 -44.24 -6.06 -78.72
C SER A 322 -45.73 -5.73 -78.81
N GLY A 323 -46.05 -4.53 -79.27
CA GLY A 323 -47.44 -4.10 -79.52
C GLY A 323 -47.65 -2.63 -79.21
N GLY A 324 -47.79 -1.81 -80.26
CA GLY A 324 -47.93 -0.36 -80.18
C GLY A 324 -49.27 0.15 -79.60
N ILE A 325 -49.25 1.46 -79.32
CA ILE A 325 -50.31 2.33 -78.77
C ILE A 325 -51.45 2.49 -79.80
N PRO A 326 -52.71 2.85 -79.43
CA PRO A 326 -53.07 4.28 -79.25
C PRO A 326 -54.23 4.48 -78.19
N PRO A 327 -54.97 5.61 -78.10
CA PRO A 327 -54.91 6.51 -76.94
C PRO A 327 -56.28 6.86 -76.32
N ILE A 328 -56.44 7.02 -74.98
CA ILE A 328 -57.71 7.57 -74.44
C ILE A 328 -57.50 8.56 -73.26
N HIS A 329 -57.80 9.81 -73.63
CA HIS A 329 -58.35 10.98 -72.95
C HIS A 329 -58.19 11.24 -71.44
N VAL A 330 -57.88 12.52 -71.20
CA VAL A 330 -57.62 13.23 -69.95
C VAL A 330 -58.91 13.66 -69.25
N GLU A 331 -58.96 13.59 -67.92
CA GLU A 331 -59.49 14.69 -67.10
C GLU A 331 -58.78 14.71 -65.73
N ARG A 332 -57.86 15.66 -65.51
CA ARG A 332 -57.35 16.00 -64.17
C ARG A 332 -57.87 17.39 -63.80
N LYS A 333 -58.73 17.43 -62.79
CA LYS A 333 -59.20 18.66 -62.16
C LYS A 333 -58.14 19.15 -61.17
N ILE A 334 -57.62 20.35 -61.42
CA ILE A 334 -56.65 21.08 -60.61
C ILE A 334 -57.38 21.68 -59.39
N LYS A 335 -56.78 21.61 -58.20
CA LYS A 335 -56.96 22.65 -57.16
C LYS A 335 -55.62 22.90 -56.46
N THR A 336 -55.03 24.04 -56.79
CA THR A 336 -53.86 24.63 -56.14
C THR A 336 -54.37 25.72 -55.19
N GLU A 337 -53.96 25.69 -53.93
CA GLU A 337 -54.03 26.87 -53.04
C GLU A 337 -52.59 27.30 -52.71
N PRO A 338 -52.24 28.58 -52.85
CA PRO A 338 -50.89 29.07 -52.62
C PRO A 338 -50.70 29.44 -51.15
N ILE A 339 -49.54 29.11 -50.57
CA ILE A 339 -49.11 29.68 -49.29
C ILE A 339 -47.90 30.57 -49.60
N GLU A 340 -48.08 31.87 -49.32
CA GLU A 340 -47.19 32.97 -49.65
C GLU A 340 -45.92 32.94 -48.80
N THR A 341 -44.76 33.00 -49.46
CA THR A 341 -43.42 32.95 -48.84
C THR A 341 -42.93 34.32 -48.35
N SER A 342 -43.83 35.26 -48.06
CA SER A 342 -43.49 36.64 -47.66
C SER A 342 -43.55 36.88 -46.15
N THR A 343 -44.09 35.97 -45.34
CA THR A 343 -44.22 36.16 -43.88
C THR A 343 -43.07 35.58 -43.05
N LEU A 344 -42.24 34.71 -43.63
CA LEU A 344 -41.12 34.07 -42.90
C LEU A 344 -39.82 34.90 -42.91
N ILE A 345 -39.74 35.93 -43.75
CA ILE A 345 -38.55 36.79 -43.86
C ILE A 345 -38.64 37.95 -42.84
N ASP A 346 -39.84 38.43 -42.53
CA ASP A 346 -40.04 39.48 -41.51
C ASP A 346 -39.89 38.94 -40.07
N GLU A 347 -40.23 37.67 -39.81
CA GLU A 347 -40.02 37.03 -38.50
C GLU A 347 -38.53 36.73 -38.23
N ALA A 348 -37.73 36.54 -39.29
CA ALA A 348 -36.28 36.38 -39.18
C ALA A 348 -35.52 37.71 -39.05
N MET A 349 -36.08 38.82 -39.54
CA MET A 349 -35.46 40.16 -39.42
C MET A 349 -35.86 40.92 -38.15
N ALA A 350 -36.98 40.57 -37.50
CA ALA A 350 -37.40 41.15 -36.23
C ALA A 350 -36.61 40.63 -35.00
N ALA A 351 -35.90 39.50 -35.13
CA ALA A 351 -35.06 38.95 -34.06
C ALA A 351 -33.62 39.53 -34.01
N ALA A 352 -33.25 40.38 -34.97
CA ALA A 352 -31.86 40.85 -35.14
C ALA A 352 -31.62 42.33 -34.80
N VAL A 353 -32.59 43.09 -34.25
CA VAL A 353 -32.43 44.54 -33.99
C VAL A 353 -32.94 44.97 -32.60
N ALA A 354 -31.96 45.24 -31.71
CA ALA A 354 -31.93 46.17 -30.57
C ALA A 354 -32.59 45.77 -29.22
N PRO A 355 -32.22 46.45 -28.09
CA PRO A 355 -30.89 46.77 -27.58
C PRO A 355 -30.70 46.28 -26.12
N GLY A 356 -29.47 46.35 -25.63
CA GLY A 356 -29.07 45.81 -24.31
C GLY A 356 -29.70 46.47 -23.09
N ASN A 357 -29.67 45.74 -21.98
CA ASN A 357 -29.37 46.31 -20.68
C ASN A 357 -28.88 45.23 -19.71
N GLU A 358 -27.80 45.57 -19.01
CA GLU A 358 -27.46 45.24 -17.60
C GLU A 358 -27.86 43.84 -17.09
N ASP A 359 -26.86 42.95 -16.92
CA ASP A 359 -26.75 42.00 -15.78
C ASP A 359 -25.53 41.05 -15.86
N ASP A 360 -24.49 41.37 -16.65
CA ASP A 360 -23.28 40.51 -16.79
C ASP A 360 -22.01 41.05 -16.10
N GLU A 361 -22.14 42.04 -15.21
CA GLU A 361 -21.02 42.59 -14.39
C GLU A 361 -20.95 42.01 -12.96
N GLU A 362 -21.75 40.99 -12.60
CA GLU A 362 -21.74 40.46 -11.21
C GLU A 362 -21.10 39.08 -11.03
N MET A 363 -20.50 38.47 -12.07
CA MET A 363 -19.90 37.13 -11.94
C MET A 363 -18.47 37.00 -12.50
N LYS A 364 -17.69 38.09 -12.51
CA LYS A 364 -16.24 38.04 -12.85
C LYS A 364 -15.30 38.80 -11.91
N LEU A 365 -15.77 39.25 -10.75
CA LEU A 365 -14.92 39.88 -9.72
C LEU A 365 -14.80 39.08 -8.41
N ARG A 366 -15.01 37.76 -8.43
CA ARG A 366 -14.79 36.86 -7.27
C ARG A 366 -13.48 36.08 -7.29
N TYR A 367 -12.49 36.49 -8.08
CA TYR A 367 -11.15 35.90 -8.04
C TYR A 367 -10.04 36.92 -8.32
N ARG A 368 -10.08 38.07 -7.63
CA ARG A 368 -8.87 38.87 -7.41
C ARG A 368 -8.98 39.67 -6.12
N SER A 369 -8.12 39.30 -5.16
CA SER A 369 -7.64 40.07 -4.01
C SER A 369 -8.63 40.44 -2.88
N ASP A 370 -8.85 39.49 -1.96
CA ASP A 370 -8.76 39.79 -0.52
C ASP A 370 -7.32 39.49 -0.07
N VAL A 371 -6.47 40.52 -0.10
CA VAL A 371 -5.34 40.68 0.82
C VAL A 371 -5.39 42.14 1.26
N SER A 372 -6.06 42.39 2.38
CA SER A 372 -5.81 43.56 3.21
C SER A 372 -5.43 43.07 4.61
N ILE A 373 -4.43 43.73 5.18
CA ILE A 373 -4.12 44.02 6.59
C ILE A 373 -2.79 44.79 6.44
N ASP A 374 -2.79 46.12 6.44
CA ASP A 374 -3.08 47.04 7.55
C ASP A 374 -2.01 47.00 8.65
N ASP A 375 -1.79 48.21 9.16
CA ASP A 375 -1.01 48.64 10.32
C ASP A 375 0.49 48.92 10.19
N SER A 376 0.77 50.23 10.16
CA SER A 376 1.34 51.01 11.28
C SER A 376 2.73 50.66 11.80
#